data_AF-A0A7Y3NAX8-F1
#
_entry.id   AF-A0A7Y3NAX8-F1
#
_cell.length_a   1.000
_cell.length_b   1.000
_cell.length_c   1.000
_cell.angle_alpha   90.00
_cell.angle_beta   90.00
_cell.angle_gamma   90.00
#
_symmetry.space_group_name_H-M   'P 1'
#
loop_
_entity.id
_entity.type
_entity.pdbx_description
1 polymer ?
#
loop_
_entity_poly.entity_id
_entity_poly.type
_entity_poly.pdbx_seq_one_letter_code
_entity_poly.pdbx_strand_id
1 'polypeptide(L)'
;MNTTRSSSDQPAYTILPAKSSVHPPVELSVILLNRSSWIFRPEVLDQLLALRFVDILSVETLPVKFDAEALADAHPQLRFLLLTEPLTPGEQINLAAAEVWGDKFLVLWDDQHLADSFSLAKAGALLSATELCLCPELRGSDGVPIPTRSVPAREGGRFRLLSLAAETGTEGTLY
;
A
#
# COMPACT_ATOMS: atom_id res chain seq x y z
N MET A 1 -25.33 -3.91 3.82
CA MET A 1 -24.26 -3.09 3.23
C MET A 1 -23.84 -3.82 1.97
N ASN A 2 -24.10 -3.25 0.79
CA ASN A 2 -23.79 -3.88 -0.50
C ASN A 2 -22.40 -3.38 -0.92
N THR A 3 -21.39 -4.24 -1.01
CA THR A 3 -19.97 -3.85 -1.17
C THR A 3 -19.45 -4.03 -2.59
N THR A 4 -20.31 -4.25 -3.58
CA THR A 4 -19.89 -4.46 -4.97
C THR A 4 -20.56 -3.44 -5.86
N ARG A 5 -19.83 -2.43 -6.32
CA ARG A 5 -20.28 -1.53 -7.38
C ARG A 5 -20.46 -2.33 -8.68
N SER A 6 -21.50 -2.00 -9.44
CA SER A 6 -21.73 -2.51 -10.79
C SER A 6 -20.59 -2.08 -11.73
N SER A 7 -20.23 -2.91 -12.70
CA SER A 7 -19.18 -2.64 -13.71
C SER A 7 -19.43 -1.38 -14.57
N SER A 8 -20.62 -0.79 -14.48
CA SER A 8 -21.00 0.46 -15.14
C SER A 8 -20.65 1.73 -14.33
N ASP A 9 -20.09 1.60 -13.13
CA ASP A 9 -19.84 2.70 -12.18
C ASP A 9 -18.36 2.74 -11.76
N GLN A 10 -17.46 2.56 -12.73
CA GLN A 10 -16.02 2.71 -12.47
C GLN A 10 -15.70 4.19 -12.25
N PRO A 11 -15.02 4.53 -11.14
CA PRO A 11 -14.64 5.90 -10.87
C PRO A 11 -13.66 6.38 -11.94
N ALA A 12 -13.82 7.65 -12.35
CA ALA A 12 -12.88 8.25 -13.28
C ALA A 12 -11.55 8.55 -12.58
N TYR A 13 -10.45 8.16 -13.21
CA TYR A 13 -9.10 8.47 -12.75
C TYR A 13 -8.16 8.74 -13.93
N THR A 14 -7.02 9.37 -13.64
CA THR A 14 -5.95 9.60 -14.62
C THR A 14 -4.66 9.02 -14.08
N ILE A 15 -3.89 8.35 -14.93
CA ILE A 15 -2.55 7.90 -14.61
C ILE A 15 -1.54 8.86 -15.22
N LEU A 16 -0.65 9.39 -14.39
CA LEU A 16 0.56 10.05 -14.87
C LEU A 16 1.64 8.99 -15.08
N PRO A 17 2.03 8.71 -16.33
CA PRO A 17 2.97 7.64 -16.64
C PRO A 17 4.40 8.01 -16.23
N ALA A 18 5.15 6.98 -15.87
CA ALA A 18 6.58 7.07 -15.62
C ALA A 18 7.37 7.07 -16.93
N LYS A 19 8.50 7.77 -16.97
CA LYS A 19 9.36 7.84 -18.17
C LYS A 19 10.22 6.59 -18.41
N SER A 20 10.36 5.66 -17.45
CA SER A 20 11.16 4.45 -17.62
C SER A 20 10.79 3.36 -16.61
N SER A 21 10.57 2.12 -17.07
CA SER A 21 10.44 0.97 -16.17
C SER A 21 11.81 0.46 -15.75
N VAL A 22 12.10 0.45 -14.45
CA VAL A 22 13.22 -0.31 -13.91
C VAL A 22 12.77 -1.78 -13.87
N HIS A 23 13.59 -2.71 -14.33
CA HIS A 23 13.37 -4.16 -14.13
C HIS A 23 14.17 -4.62 -12.90
N PRO A 24 13.64 -4.52 -11.68
CA PRO A 24 14.30 -5.05 -10.49
C PRO A 24 14.27 -6.59 -10.48
N PRO A 25 15.15 -7.23 -9.68
CA PRO A 25 15.17 -8.69 -9.51
C PRO A 25 13.94 -9.24 -8.77
N VAL A 26 13.16 -8.39 -8.11
CA VAL A 26 11.89 -8.76 -7.45
C VAL A 26 10.79 -7.88 -8.02
N GLU A 27 9.78 -8.49 -8.61
CA GLU A 27 8.62 -7.79 -9.19
C GLU A 27 7.62 -7.37 -8.11
N LEU A 28 8.06 -6.46 -7.23
CA LEU A 28 7.23 -5.86 -6.18
C LEU A 28 7.05 -4.37 -6.46
N SER A 29 5.79 -3.96 -6.54
CA SER A 29 5.37 -2.56 -6.61
C SER A 29 4.99 -2.02 -5.24
N VAL A 30 4.92 -0.69 -5.13
CA VAL A 30 4.36 -0.02 -3.95
C VAL A 30 3.11 0.73 -4.35
N ILE A 31 2.03 0.52 -3.60
CA ILE A 31 0.84 1.37 -3.63
C ILE A 31 0.95 2.30 -2.43
N LEU A 32 1.13 3.59 -2.68
CA LEU A 32 1.22 4.61 -1.64
C LEU A 32 -0.13 5.32 -1.54
N LEU A 33 -0.84 5.06 -0.44
CA LEU A 33 -2.13 5.67 -0.15
C LEU A 33 -1.93 6.99 0.60
N ASN A 34 -2.57 8.05 0.12
CA ASN A 34 -2.56 9.34 0.80
C ASN A 34 -3.86 9.52 1.59
N ARG A 35 -3.74 9.65 2.91
CA ARG A 35 -4.88 9.97 3.79
C ARG A 35 -4.92 11.42 4.23
N SER A 36 -3.85 12.18 3.97
CA SER A 36 -3.72 13.57 4.39
C SER A 36 -3.84 14.52 3.19
N SER A 37 -4.46 15.68 3.41
CA SER A 37 -4.46 16.78 2.43
C SER A 37 -3.16 17.60 2.50
N TRP A 38 -2.06 17.00 2.98
CA TRP A 38 -0.80 17.65 3.31
C TRP A 38 0.32 17.26 2.35
N ILE A 39 1.43 18.00 2.44
CA ILE A 39 2.53 18.00 1.47
C ILE A 39 3.12 16.59 1.36
N PHE A 40 3.24 16.12 0.13
CA PHE A 40 4.06 14.97 -0.28
C PHE A 40 5.36 14.93 0.52
N ARG A 41 5.58 13.87 1.32
CA ARG A 41 6.76 13.78 2.21
C ARG A 41 7.96 13.28 1.40
N PRO A 42 8.94 14.15 1.08
CA PRO A 42 10.08 13.74 0.28
C PRO A 42 10.88 12.61 0.95
N GLU A 43 10.92 12.57 2.28
CA GLU A 43 11.69 11.57 3.02
C GLU A 43 11.15 10.15 2.86
N VAL A 44 9.81 10.00 2.82
CA VAL A 44 9.17 8.70 2.56
C VAL A 44 9.43 8.28 1.12
N LEU A 45 9.30 9.21 0.16
CA LEU A 45 9.62 8.94 -1.22
C LEU A 45 11.09 8.52 -1.37
N ASP A 46 12.03 9.28 -0.82
CA ASP A 46 13.47 8.99 -0.91
C ASP A 46 13.80 7.61 -0.36
N GLN A 47 13.20 7.23 0.78
CA GLN A 47 13.34 5.89 1.35
C GLN A 47 12.84 4.82 0.38
N LEU A 48 11.67 5.00 -0.23
CA LEU A 48 11.11 4.04 -1.18
C LEU A 48 11.89 3.98 -2.50
N LEU A 49 12.34 5.13 -3.01
CA LEU A 49 13.12 5.23 -4.24
C LEU A 49 14.47 4.50 -4.11
N ALA A 50 15.09 4.56 -2.92
CA ALA A 50 16.34 3.87 -2.63
C ALA A 50 16.22 2.34 -2.68
N LEU A 51 15.02 1.79 -2.42
CA LEU A 51 14.76 0.35 -2.40
C LEU A 51 14.54 -0.25 -3.80
N ARG A 52 14.36 0.60 -4.83
CA ARG A 52 14.25 0.20 -6.26
C ARG A 52 13.14 -0.84 -6.51
N PHE A 53 11.93 -0.55 -6.06
CA PHE A 53 10.71 -1.25 -6.48
C PHE A 53 10.49 -1.16 -8.00
N VAL A 54 9.62 -2.01 -8.56
CA VAL A 54 9.28 -1.96 -10.01
C VAL A 54 8.71 -0.59 -10.34
N ASP A 55 7.74 -0.18 -9.53
CA ASP A 55 7.14 1.13 -9.55
C ASP A 55 6.56 1.46 -8.17
N ILE A 56 6.36 2.75 -7.95
CA ILE A 56 5.67 3.33 -6.82
C ILE A 56 4.48 4.08 -7.41
N LEU A 57 3.27 3.57 -7.15
CA LEU A 57 2.02 4.19 -7.58
C LEU A 57 1.42 4.96 -6.39
N SER A 58 1.54 6.28 -6.43
CA SER A 58 0.90 7.16 -5.45
C SER A 58 -0.57 7.38 -5.82
N VAL A 59 -1.48 7.10 -4.90
CA VAL A 59 -2.92 7.30 -5.08
C VAL A 59 -3.31 8.63 -4.47
N GLU A 60 -3.79 9.54 -5.30
CA GLU A 60 -4.09 10.93 -4.95
C GLU A 60 -5.53 11.26 -5.27
N THR A 61 -6.17 12.10 -4.46
CA THR A 61 -7.48 12.67 -4.79
C THR A 61 -7.31 14.12 -5.25
N LEU A 62 -7.88 14.46 -6.40
CA LEU A 62 -7.82 15.81 -6.92
C LEU A 62 -8.64 16.80 -6.05
N PRO A 63 -8.21 18.07 -5.97
CA PRO A 63 -6.97 18.63 -6.54
C PRO A 63 -5.73 18.27 -5.71
N VAL A 64 -4.63 17.90 -6.38
CA VAL A 64 -3.32 17.72 -5.73
C VAL A 64 -2.69 19.08 -5.41
N LYS A 65 -1.93 19.14 -4.31
CA LYS A 65 -1.27 20.38 -3.81
C LYS A 65 0.21 20.51 -4.21
N PHE A 66 0.68 19.62 -5.07
CA PHE A 66 2.06 19.54 -5.53
C PHE A 66 2.10 19.31 -7.05
N ASP A 67 3.26 19.53 -7.65
CA ASP A 67 3.48 19.30 -9.08
C ASP A 67 3.78 17.80 -9.32
N ALA A 68 2.71 17.03 -9.52
CA ALA A 68 2.81 15.59 -9.74
C ALA A 68 3.55 15.26 -11.05
N GLU A 69 3.42 16.11 -12.08
CA GLU A 69 4.13 15.94 -13.36
C GLU A 69 5.63 16.13 -13.17
N ALA A 70 6.05 17.19 -12.47
CA ALA A 70 7.47 17.41 -12.16
C ALA A 70 8.09 16.27 -11.33
N LEU A 71 7.34 15.72 -10.36
CA LEU A 71 7.80 14.57 -9.57
C LEU A 71 7.92 13.29 -10.38
N ALA A 72 6.91 12.97 -11.22
CA ALA A 72 6.97 11.82 -12.12
C ALA A 72 8.12 11.95 -13.13
N ASP A 73 8.39 13.17 -13.59
CA ASP A 73 9.49 13.49 -14.49
C ASP A 73 10.86 13.34 -13.83
N ALA A 74 10.98 13.73 -12.55
CA ALA A 74 12.22 13.61 -11.79
C ALA A 74 12.52 12.16 -11.36
N HIS A 75 11.48 11.34 -11.18
CA HIS A 75 11.59 9.99 -10.64
C HIS A 75 10.91 8.97 -11.54
N PRO A 76 11.64 8.30 -12.45
CA PRO A 76 11.06 7.39 -13.44
C PRO A 76 10.33 6.18 -12.86
N GLN A 77 10.52 5.83 -11.59
CA GLN A 77 9.80 4.74 -10.92
C GLN A 77 8.53 5.22 -10.20
N LEU A 78 8.28 6.52 -10.14
CA LEU A 78 7.12 7.12 -9.48
C LEU A 78 6.03 7.42 -10.50
N ARG A 79 4.81 6.99 -10.18
CA ARG A 79 3.59 7.26 -10.95
C ARG A 79 2.50 7.77 -10.01
N PHE A 80 1.51 8.44 -10.59
CA PHE A 80 0.38 8.96 -9.85
C PHE A 80 -0.93 8.45 -10.45
N LEU A 81 -1.79 7.94 -9.58
CA LEU A 81 -3.20 7.65 -9.87
C LEU A 81 -4.03 8.78 -9.27
N LEU A 82 -4.50 9.68 -10.13
CA LEU A 82 -5.27 10.87 -9.76
C LEU A 82 -6.76 10.58 -9.84
N LEU A 83 -7.42 10.51 -8.68
CA LEU A 83 -8.84 10.27 -8.54
C LEU A 83 -9.63 11.57 -8.68
N THR A 84 -10.73 11.55 -9.41
CA THR A 84 -11.63 12.72 -9.54
C THR A 84 -12.64 12.82 -8.40
N GLU A 85 -12.84 11.74 -7.64
CA GLU A 85 -13.76 11.66 -6.51
C GLU A 85 -13.10 10.93 -5.32
N PRO A 86 -13.53 11.22 -4.07
CA PRO A 86 -13.01 10.50 -2.91
C PRO A 86 -13.50 9.04 -2.93
N LEU A 87 -12.56 8.11 -2.80
CA LEU A 87 -12.81 6.68 -2.71
C LEU A 87 -12.40 6.13 -1.34
N THR A 88 -13.03 5.03 -0.94
CA THR A 88 -12.61 4.30 0.26
C THR A 88 -11.20 3.69 0.05
N PRO A 89 -10.43 3.45 1.13
CA PRO A 89 -9.09 2.85 1.00
C PRO A 89 -9.10 1.51 0.24
N GLY A 90 -10.14 0.68 0.41
CA GLY A 90 -10.28 -0.57 -0.33
C GLY A 90 -10.51 -0.35 -1.83
N GLU A 91 -11.34 0.62 -2.22
CA GLU A 91 -11.53 0.98 -3.63
C GLU A 91 -10.24 1.54 -4.24
N GLN A 92 -9.50 2.37 -3.49
CA GLN A 92 -8.20 2.90 -3.92
C GLN A 92 -7.19 1.77 -4.17
N ILE A 93 -7.08 0.81 -3.23
CA ILE A 93 -6.20 -0.36 -3.37
C ILE A 93 -6.59 -1.18 -4.60
N ASN A 94 -7.89 -1.45 -4.80
CA ASN A 94 -8.35 -2.25 -5.93
C ASN A 94 -8.04 -1.61 -7.29
N LEU A 95 -8.23 -0.28 -7.40
CA LEU A 95 -7.87 0.45 -8.62
C LEU A 95 -6.36 0.44 -8.85
N ALA A 96 -5.58 0.76 -7.81
CA ALA A 96 -4.13 0.79 -7.90
C ALA A 96 -3.56 -0.60 -8.22
N ALA A 97 -4.11 -1.67 -7.64
CA ALA A 97 -3.71 -3.05 -7.92
C ALA A 97 -3.92 -3.46 -9.39
N ALA A 98 -4.88 -2.86 -10.09
CA ALA A 98 -5.08 -3.09 -11.53
C ALA A 98 -4.04 -2.36 -12.40
N GLU A 99 -3.31 -1.39 -11.83
CA GLU A 99 -2.47 -0.46 -12.57
C GLU A 99 -0.98 -0.56 -12.24
N VAL A 100 -0.62 -1.16 -11.11
CA VAL A 100 0.79 -1.47 -10.75
C VAL A 100 1.44 -2.39 -11.78
N TRP A 101 2.77 -2.30 -11.91
CA TRP A 101 3.51 -3.08 -12.89
C TRP A 101 4.01 -4.43 -12.37
N GLY A 102 4.17 -4.58 -11.06
CA GLY A 102 4.60 -5.81 -10.43
C GLY A 102 3.43 -6.76 -10.18
N ASP A 103 3.70 -8.06 -10.26
CA ASP A 103 2.75 -9.14 -9.92
C ASP A 103 2.33 -9.12 -8.44
N LYS A 104 3.16 -8.50 -7.59
CA LYS A 104 2.92 -8.31 -6.17
C LYS A 104 3.03 -6.83 -5.85
N PHE A 105 2.32 -6.40 -4.81
CA PHE A 105 2.40 -5.03 -4.33
C PHE A 105 2.42 -4.96 -2.80
N LEU A 106 3.10 -3.94 -2.30
CA LEU A 106 3.09 -3.53 -0.90
C LEU A 106 2.22 -2.27 -0.78
N VAL A 107 1.24 -2.30 0.12
CA VAL A 107 0.41 -1.12 0.41
C VAL A 107 0.97 -0.40 1.63
N LEU A 108 1.23 0.90 1.48
CA LEU A 108 1.69 1.78 2.55
C LEU A 108 0.83 3.03 2.56
N TRP A 109 0.70 3.62 3.74
CA TRP A 109 0.24 5.00 3.86
C TRP A 109 1.40 5.99 3.75
N ASP A 110 1.12 7.22 3.32
CA ASP A 110 2.07 8.34 3.17
C ASP A 110 2.79 8.76 4.47
N ASP A 111 2.28 8.32 5.61
CA ASP A 111 2.85 8.55 6.95
C ASP A 111 3.55 7.32 7.55
N GLN A 112 3.68 6.23 6.79
CA GLN A 112 4.38 5.02 7.23
C GLN A 112 5.81 4.97 6.69
N HIS A 113 6.71 4.47 7.53
CA HIS A 113 8.10 4.24 7.18
C HIS A 113 8.41 2.75 7.22
N LEU A 114 9.28 2.32 6.31
CA LEU A 114 9.85 0.99 6.38
C LEU A 114 10.95 0.98 7.44
N ALA A 115 11.02 -0.12 8.21
CA ALA A 115 12.12 -0.31 9.15
C ALA A 115 13.45 -0.40 8.40
N ASP A 116 14.55 0.04 9.01
CA ASP A 116 15.90 -0.05 8.42
C ASP A 116 16.31 -1.50 8.07
N SER A 117 15.69 -2.48 8.74
CA SER A 117 15.89 -3.91 8.50
C SER A 117 15.10 -4.47 7.32
N PHE A 118 14.22 -3.66 6.71
CA PHE A 118 13.44 -4.06 5.54
C PHE A 118 14.35 -4.35 4.36
N SER A 119 14.02 -5.41 3.63
CA SER A 119 14.78 -5.82 2.44
C SER A 119 13.81 -6.34 1.39
N LEU A 120 13.94 -5.79 0.18
CA LEU A 120 13.16 -6.22 -0.97
C LEU A 120 13.34 -7.71 -1.27
N ALA A 121 14.56 -8.24 -1.09
CA ALA A 121 14.84 -9.67 -1.28
C ALA A 121 14.11 -10.55 -0.26
N LYS A 122 14.05 -10.13 1.02
CA LYS A 122 13.30 -10.85 2.05
C LYS A 122 11.79 -10.79 1.79
N ALA A 123 11.28 -9.62 1.41
CA ALA A 123 9.88 -9.46 1.04
C ALA A 123 9.53 -10.35 -0.16
N GLY A 124 10.35 -10.35 -1.21
CA GLY A 124 10.17 -11.23 -2.37
C GLY A 124 10.18 -12.72 -2.03
N ALA A 125 11.07 -13.14 -1.12
CA ALA A 125 11.13 -14.52 -0.65
C ALA A 125 9.87 -14.93 0.13
N LEU A 126 9.35 -14.05 0.99
CA LEU A 126 8.10 -14.29 1.73
C LEU A 126 6.90 -14.41 0.79
N LEU A 127 6.86 -13.55 -0.23
CA LEU A 127 5.78 -13.56 -1.22
C LEU A 127 5.81 -14.77 -2.16
N SER A 128 6.86 -15.60 -2.13
CA SER A 128 6.87 -16.88 -2.87
C SER A 128 6.04 -17.97 -2.19
N ALA A 129 5.54 -17.70 -0.97
CA ALA A 129 4.59 -18.55 -0.26
C ALA A 129 3.20 -18.52 -0.92
N THR A 130 2.38 -19.53 -0.65
CA THR A 130 1.00 -19.71 -1.19
C THR A 130 -0.03 -18.73 -0.61
N GLU A 131 0.42 -17.74 0.16
CA GLU A 131 -0.43 -16.85 0.93
C GLU A 131 -0.84 -15.66 0.07
N LEU A 132 -2.13 -15.31 0.09
CA LEU A 132 -2.69 -14.25 -0.75
C LEU A 132 -2.36 -12.85 -0.23
N CYS A 133 -2.19 -12.69 1.08
CA CYS A 133 -1.88 -11.42 1.72
C CYS A 133 -1.00 -11.64 2.95
N LEU A 134 -0.01 -10.75 3.12
CA LEU A 134 0.87 -10.71 4.29
C LEU A 134 0.72 -9.34 4.96
N CYS A 135 0.55 -9.35 6.28
CA CYS A 135 0.56 -8.14 7.08
C CYS A 135 1.88 -8.07 7.86
N PRO A 136 2.73 -7.06 7.65
CA PRO A 136 3.94 -6.90 8.44
C PRO A 136 3.61 -6.55 9.90
N GLU A 137 4.59 -6.72 10.78
CA GLU A 137 4.49 -6.13 12.12
C GLU A 137 4.46 -4.62 12.01
N LEU A 138 3.36 -4.00 12.45
CA LEU A 138 3.26 -2.55 12.56
C LEU A 138 3.71 -2.12 13.94
N ARG A 139 4.46 -1.02 14.02
CA ARG A 139 4.93 -0.43 15.27
C ARG A 139 4.58 1.05 15.29
N GLY A 140 4.21 1.55 16.46
CA GLY A 140 4.08 2.98 16.71
C GLY A 140 5.43 3.68 16.65
N SER A 141 5.41 5.01 16.65
CA SER A 141 6.63 5.82 16.72
C SER A 141 7.43 5.62 18.02
N ASP A 142 6.77 5.10 19.06
CA ASP A 142 7.36 4.66 20.33
C ASP A 142 7.96 3.24 20.26
N GLY A 143 7.87 2.58 19.11
CA GLY A 143 8.33 1.21 18.88
C GLY A 143 7.39 0.13 19.40
N VAL A 144 6.24 0.51 19.99
CA VAL A 144 5.26 -0.43 20.53
C VAL A 144 4.49 -1.10 19.37
N PRO A 145 4.36 -2.44 19.37
CA PRO A 145 3.59 -3.13 18.33
C PRO A 145 2.12 -2.66 18.30
N ILE A 146 1.65 -2.36 17.10
CA ILE A 146 0.26 -2.01 16.84
C ILE A 146 -0.52 -3.30 16.56
N PRO A 147 -1.66 -3.54 17.22
CA PRO A 147 -2.50 -4.68 16.92
C PRO A 147 -3.04 -4.65 15.49
N THR A 148 -2.78 -5.71 14.71
CA THR A 148 -3.24 -5.87 13.32
C THR A 148 -4.15 -7.09 13.12
N ARG A 149 -4.28 -7.95 14.13
CA ARG A 149 -5.14 -9.12 14.10
C ARG A 149 -6.36 -8.91 14.99
N SER A 150 -7.52 -9.25 14.46
CA SER A 150 -8.78 -9.23 15.19
C SER A 150 -9.31 -10.65 15.34
N VAL A 151 -9.28 -11.18 16.56
CA VAL A 151 -9.67 -12.56 16.85
C VAL A 151 -10.99 -12.58 17.61
N PRO A 152 -12.04 -13.26 17.11
CA PRO A 152 -13.26 -13.43 17.87
C PRO A 152 -13.00 -14.35 19.08
N ALA A 153 -13.38 -13.91 20.27
CA ALA A 153 -13.26 -14.65 21.51
C ALA A 153 -14.59 -14.66 22.27
N ARG A 154 -14.79 -15.69 23.10
CA ARG A 154 -15.95 -15.79 23.98
C ARG A 154 -15.52 -15.57 25.42
N GLU A 155 -16.02 -14.50 26.03
CA GLU A 155 -15.71 -14.12 27.41
C GLU A 155 -17.00 -13.88 28.18
N GLY A 156 -17.19 -14.59 29.31
CA GLY A 156 -18.38 -14.43 30.15
C GLY A 156 -19.72 -14.67 29.42
N GLY A 157 -19.73 -15.55 28.42
CA GLY A 157 -20.94 -15.84 27.63
C GLY A 157 -21.25 -14.82 26.52
N ARG A 158 -20.40 -13.82 26.29
CA ARG A 158 -20.51 -12.86 25.17
C ARG A 158 -19.37 -13.03 24.19
N PHE A 159 -19.62 -12.76 22.91
CA PHE A 159 -18.56 -12.64 21.92
C PHE A 159 -17.91 -11.25 22.01
N ARG A 160 -16.59 -11.22 21.95
CA ARG A 160 -15.75 -10.02 21.91
C ARG A 160 -14.69 -10.18 20.83
N LEU A 161 -14.21 -9.06 20.30
CA LEU A 161 -13.10 -9.04 19.37
C LEU A 161 -11.83 -8.69 20.16
N LEU A 162 -10.83 -9.56 20.12
CA LEU A 162 -9.51 -9.30 20.70
C LEU A 162 -8.61 -8.71 19.62
N SER A 163 -7.98 -7.58 19.94
CA SER A 163 -6.96 -6.97 19.08
C SER A 163 -5.59 -7.47 19.50
N LEU A 164 -4.93 -8.24 18.63
CA LEU A 164 -3.63 -8.85 18.85
C LEU A 164 -2.59 -8.30 17.85
N ALA A 165 -1.32 -8.30 18.25
CA ALA A 165 -0.22 -7.98 17.35
C ALA A 165 -0.07 -9.05 16.25
N ALA A 166 0.64 -8.69 15.18
CA ALA A 166 1.05 -9.67 14.18
C ALA A 166 1.91 -10.75 14.83
N GLU A 167 1.63 -12.01 14.52
CA GLU A 167 2.47 -13.16 14.91
C GLU A 167 2.81 -13.93 13.65
N THR A 168 3.94 -14.61 13.64
CA THR A 168 4.28 -15.56 12.57
C THR A 168 3.27 -16.70 12.60
N GLY A 169 2.28 -16.65 11.71
CA GLY A 169 1.27 -17.69 11.59
C GLY A 169 1.74 -18.85 10.71
N THR A 170 1.12 -20.01 10.88
CA THR A 170 1.15 -21.12 9.91
C THR A 170 0.02 -21.06 8.88
N GLU A 171 -0.86 -20.06 9.00
CA GLU A 171 -2.04 -19.89 8.15
C GLU A 171 -2.03 -18.50 7.50
N GLY A 172 -2.15 -18.47 6.17
CA GLY A 172 -2.26 -17.25 5.39
C GLY A 172 -3.54 -16.50 5.74
N THR A 173 -3.39 -15.26 6.21
CA THR A 173 -4.54 -14.41 6.55
C THR A 173 -5.21 -13.93 5.27
N LEU A 174 -6.38 -14.48 4.99
CA LEU A 174 -7.35 -13.92 4.05
C LEU A 174 -8.24 -12.94 4.84
N TYR A 175 -8.12 -11.65 4.56
CA TYR A 175 -9.21 -10.71 4.77
C TYR A 175 -9.82 -10.38 3.41
#